data_AF-A0A3M7C339-F1
#
_entry.id   AF-A0A3M7C339-F1
#
_cell.length_a   1.000
_cell.length_b   1.000
_cell.length_c   1.000
_cell.angle_alpha   90.00
_cell.angle_beta   90.00
_cell.angle_gamma   90.00
#
_symmetry.space_group_name_H-M   'P 1'
#
loop_
_entity.id
_entity.type
_entity.pdbx_description
1 polymer ?
#
loop_
_entity_poly.entity_id
_entity_poly.type
_entity_poly.pdbx_seq_one_letter_code
_entity_poly.pdbx_strand_id
1 'polypeptide(L)'
;MIQPFETTFAVPLSCQDCIKDVQTSLYKISGIHNVSADLSSQMISVTGNAAPSAIVAAIQETGRDAILRGSGKAESAAVCILETHASSVKDAVRGLIRMVQVGPSMTILDMTLRGVSPGSYNVSVRETGDISEGAESTGGIWDMVQAKEESRPAKGVFGTIEVGQSGLGSVFLDRPIQIWEMIGRSIVVSRQQEQQKLSKEDPDTLVGVIARSAGVWDNDKTVCSCSGKTVWEERKEQSAKGML
;
A
#
# COMPACT_ATOMS: atom_id res chain seq x y z
N MET A 1 -16.84 -14.75 7.97
CA MET A 1 -15.52 -15.17 8.48
C MET A 1 -14.52 -14.96 7.36
N ILE A 2 -13.47 -14.17 7.61
CA ILE A 2 -12.34 -14.04 6.68
C ILE A 2 -11.67 -15.42 6.60
N GLN A 3 -11.26 -15.85 5.40
CA GLN A 3 -10.48 -17.09 5.26
C GLN A 3 -9.03 -16.81 5.67
N PRO A 4 -8.33 -17.74 6.37
CA PRO A 4 -6.94 -17.54 6.70
C PRO A 4 -6.11 -17.34 5.43
N PHE A 5 -5.20 -16.37 5.46
CA PHE A 5 -4.29 -16.07 4.37
C PHE A 5 -2.85 -16.02 4.88
N GLU A 6 -1.91 -16.20 3.96
CA GLU A 6 -0.48 -16.03 4.24
C GLU A 6 -0.04 -14.62 3.84
N THR A 7 0.69 -13.96 4.73
CA THR A 7 1.40 -12.71 4.46
C THR A 7 2.84 -12.83 4.89
N THR A 8 3.76 -12.38 4.03
CA THR A 8 5.19 -12.42 4.30
C THR A 8 5.72 -11.02 4.51
N PHE A 9 6.55 -10.85 5.53
CA PHE A 9 7.15 -9.60 5.94
C PHE A 9 8.67 -9.73 5.93
N ALA A 10 9.36 -8.74 5.38
CA ALA A 10 10.79 -8.59 5.59
C ALA A 10 11.01 -7.87 6.93
N VAL A 11 11.79 -8.49 7.81
CA VAL A 11 12.06 -8.03 9.17
C VAL A 11 13.56 -8.18 9.43
N PRO A 12 14.27 -7.14 9.91
CA PRO A 12 15.70 -7.25 10.19
C PRO A 12 15.92 -8.17 11.40
N LEU A 13 16.24 -9.44 11.11
CA LEU A 13 16.50 -10.48 12.10
C LEU A 13 18.01 -10.73 12.20
N SER A 14 18.57 -10.70 13.40
CA SER A 14 20.01 -10.90 13.66
C SER A 14 20.33 -12.20 14.41
N CYS A 15 19.35 -12.82 15.08
CA CYS A 15 19.53 -14.08 15.80
C CYS A 15 18.22 -14.86 15.97
N GLN A 16 18.30 -16.08 16.50
CA GLN A 16 17.13 -16.91 16.80
C GLN A 16 16.27 -16.35 17.93
N ASP A 17 16.83 -15.64 18.89
CA ASP A 17 16.03 -15.03 19.95
C ASP A 17 15.23 -13.82 19.42
N CYS A 18 15.73 -13.12 18.39
CA CYS A 18 14.93 -12.10 17.69
C CYS A 18 13.68 -12.71 17.05
N ILE A 19 13.78 -13.93 16.51
CA ILE A 19 12.63 -14.63 15.93
C ILE A 19 11.61 -14.94 17.03
N LYS A 20 12.05 -15.45 18.19
CA LYS A 20 11.17 -15.75 19.31
C LYS A 20 10.46 -14.51 19.85
N ASP A 21 11.16 -13.39 19.97
CA ASP A 21 10.57 -12.10 20.39
C ASP A 21 9.41 -11.71 19.48
N VAL A 22 9.66 -11.76 18.16
CA VAL A 22 8.66 -11.39 17.16
C VAL A 22 7.49 -12.38 17.16
N GLN A 23 7.76 -13.70 17.18
CA GLN A 23 6.71 -14.72 17.28
C GLN A 23 5.84 -14.53 18.52
N THR A 24 6.45 -14.24 19.68
CA THR A 24 5.73 -14.01 20.94
C THR A 24 4.86 -12.76 20.87
N SER A 25 5.33 -11.72 20.18
CA SER A 25 4.51 -10.52 19.92
C SER A 25 3.32 -10.85 19.02
N LEU A 26 3.57 -11.56 17.92
CA LEU A 26 2.55 -11.90 16.93
C LEU A 26 1.47 -12.83 17.49
N TYR A 27 1.82 -13.89 18.22
CA TYR A 27 0.83 -14.81 18.78
C TYR A 27 -0.13 -14.18 19.81
N LYS A 28 0.11 -12.94 20.26
CA LYS A 28 -0.86 -12.17 21.07
C LYS A 28 -2.03 -11.64 20.23
N ILE A 29 -1.86 -11.55 18.91
CA ILE A 29 -2.88 -11.05 17.99
C ILE A 29 -3.89 -12.15 17.72
N SER A 30 -5.17 -11.86 17.99
CA SER A 30 -6.26 -12.77 17.68
C SER A 30 -6.34 -13.05 16.18
N GLY A 31 -6.53 -14.32 15.82
CA GLY A 31 -6.63 -14.77 14.43
C GLY A 31 -5.29 -15.13 13.78
N ILE A 32 -4.15 -15.06 14.47
CA ILE A 32 -2.91 -15.68 13.97
C ILE A 32 -2.92 -17.17 14.26
N HIS A 33 -2.71 -17.98 13.22
CA HIS A 33 -2.69 -19.44 13.31
C HIS A 33 -1.27 -19.99 13.29
N ASN A 34 -0.41 -19.44 12.43
CA ASN A 34 0.98 -19.89 12.30
C ASN A 34 1.91 -18.73 11.99
N VAL A 35 3.12 -18.77 12.54
CA VAL A 35 4.20 -17.82 12.24
C VAL A 35 5.47 -18.62 11.96
N SER A 36 5.92 -18.62 10.71
CA SER A 36 7.23 -19.14 10.30
C SER A 36 8.19 -17.98 10.08
N ALA A 37 9.46 -18.19 10.40
CA ALA A 37 10.50 -17.20 10.18
C ALA A 37 11.74 -17.88 9.60
N ASP A 38 12.42 -17.17 8.71
CA ASP A 38 13.68 -17.58 8.12
C ASP A 38 14.72 -16.49 8.40
N LEU A 39 15.71 -16.84 9.22
CA LEU A 39 16.79 -15.94 9.60
C LEU A 39 17.71 -15.61 8.41
N SER A 40 17.86 -16.55 7.46
CA SER A 40 18.78 -16.39 6.33
C SER A 40 18.26 -15.38 5.31
N SER A 41 16.96 -15.42 5.03
CA SER A 41 16.28 -14.47 4.15
C SER A 41 15.74 -13.23 4.88
N GLN A 42 15.81 -13.20 6.22
CA GLN A 42 15.23 -12.13 7.04
C GLN A 42 13.71 -11.94 6.81
N MET A 43 13.00 -13.06 6.69
CA MET A 43 11.57 -13.09 6.35
C MET A 43 10.74 -13.73 7.47
N ILE A 44 9.53 -13.22 7.66
CA ILE A 44 8.51 -13.79 8.55
C ILE A 44 7.24 -14.00 7.75
N SER A 45 6.77 -15.24 7.66
CA SER A 45 5.49 -15.61 7.08
C SER A 45 4.46 -15.82 8.19
N VAL A 46 3.36 -15.09 8.11
CA VAL A 46 2.24 -15.15 9.05
C VAL A 46 1.03 -15.70 8.31
N THR A 47 0.48 -16.81 8.83
CA THR A 47 -0.79 -17.37 8.36
C THR A 47 -1.88 -17.08 9.39
N GLY A 48 -2.96 -16.45 8.94
CA GLY A 48 -4.08 -16.13 9.82
C GLY A 48 -5.10 -15.19 9.20
N ASN A 49 -5.89 -14.58 10.06
CA ASN A 49 -6.96 -13.64 9.75
C ASN A 49 -6.67 -12.23 10.27
N ALA A 50 -5.54 -12.06 10.95
CA ALA A 50 -5.11 -10.77 11.47
C ALA A 50 -4.82 -9.80 10.32
N ALA A 51 -5.20 -8.53 10.51
CA ALA A 51 -4.87 -7.48 9.55
C ALA A 51 -3.34 -7.30 9.47
N PRO A 52 -2.74 -7.15 8.27
CA PRO A 52 -1.31 -6.90 8.12
C PRO A 52 -0.82 -5.66 8.87
N SER A 53 -1.67 -4.65 9.03
CA SER A 53 -1.37 -3.48 9.86
C SER A 53 -1.09 -3.83 11.31
N ALA A 54 -1.91 -4.70 11.90
CA ALA A 54 -1.73 -5.18 13.27
C ALA A 54 -0.45 -6.03 13.37
N ILE A 55 -0.16 -6.84 12.35
CA ILE A 55 1.07 -7.64 12.27
C ILE A 55 2.30 -6.72 12.22
N VAL A 56 2.29 -5.70 11.36
CA VAL A 56 3.38 -4.70 11.26
C VAL A 56 3.58 -3.97 12.59
N ALA A 57 2.49 -3.48 13.20
CA ALA A 57 2.57 -2.78 14.48
C ALA A 57 3.15 -3.68 15.59
N ALA A 58 2.71 -4.94 15.67
CA ALA A 58 3.23 -5.88 16.66
C ALA A 58 4.70 -6.24 16.44
N ILE A 59 5.19 -6.25 15.19
CA ILE A 59 6.63 -6.41 14.92
C ILE A 59 7.39 -5.15 15.34
N GLN A 60 6.86 -3.97 15.04
CA GLN A 60 7.43 -2.67 15.41
C GLN A 60 7.53 -2.46 16.93
N GLU A 61 6.57 -2.96 17.69
CA GLU A 61 6.62 -2.99 19.16
C GLU A 61 7.83 -3.76 19.72
N THR A 62 8.40 -4.68 18.93
CA THR A 62 9.65 -5.38 19.30
C THR A 62 10.92 -4.57 19.01
N GLY A 63 10.79 -3.33 18.53
CA GLY A 63 11.90 -2.48 18.10
C GLY A 63 12.45 -2.82 16.72
N ARG A 64 11.71 -3.61 15.93
CA ARG A 64 12.13 -4.08 14.59
C ARG A 64 11.20 -3.54 13.52
N ASP A 65 11.75 -3.18 12.38
CA ASP A 65 10.94 -2.72 11.26
C ASP A 65 10.28 -3.91 10.53
N ALA A 66 9.16 -3.67 9.88
CA ALA A 66 8.44 -4.70 9.12
C ALA A 66 7.94 -4.16 7.79
N ILE A 67 8.27 -4.87 6.72
CA ILE A 67 7.85 -4.51 5.36
C ILE A 67 7.01 -5.64 4.82
N LEU A 68 5.74 -5.39 4.53
CA LEU A 68 4.89 -6.36 3.83
C LEU A 68 5.46 -6.61 2.41
N ARG A 69 5.82 -7.86 2.13
CA ARG A 69 6.43 -8.30 0.86
C ARG A 69 5.44 -9.00 -0.07
N GLY A 70 4.32 -9.50 0.45
CA GLY A 70 3.31 -10.18 -0.36
C GLY A 70 2.70 -11.42 0.31
N SER A 71 2.11 -12.31 -0.48
CA SER A 71 1.46 -13.57 -0.03
C SER A 71 2.12 -14.84 -0.61
N GLY A 72 3.35 -14.72 -1.11
CA GLY A 72 4.12 -15.83 -1.67
C GLY A 72 3.72 -16.29 -3.08
N LYS A 73 2.67 -15.71 -3.69
CA LYS A 73 2.26 -16.00 -5.07
C LYS A 73 2.85 -15.00 -6.07
N ALA A 74 3.22 -15.48 -7.25
CA ALA A 74 3.59 -14.61 -8.37
C ALA A 74 2.42 -13.69 -8.77
N GLU A 75 2.75 -12.49 -9.25
CA GLU A 75 1.78 -11.47 -9.70
C GLU A 75 0.71 -11.03 -8.67
N SER A 76 0.97 -11.27 -7.39
CA SER A 76 0.05 -10.93 -6.29
C SER A 76 0.26 -9.54 -5.71
N ALA A 77 1.18 -8.73 -6.26
CA ALA A 77 1.55 -7.45 -5.71
C ALA A 77 1.47 -6.32 -6.76
N ALA A 78 1.08 -5.14 -6.29
CA ALA A 78 1.11 -3.91 -7.06
C ALA A 78 1.61 -2.74 -6.20
N VAL A 79 2.07 -1.71 -6.87
CA VAL A 79 2.49 -0.46 -6.24
C VAL A 79 1.91 0.71 -7.02
N CYS A 80 1.52 1.75 -6.31
CA CYS A 80 1.11 3.02 -6.89
C CYS A 80 1.84 4.13 -6.15
N ILE A 81 2.69 4.86 -6.87
CA ILE A 81 3.37 6.05 -6.35
C ILE A 81 2.44 7.22 -6.62
N LEU A 82 2.08 7.95 -5.57
CA LEU A 82 1.15 9.06 -5.66
C LEU A 82 1.92 10.36 -5.77
N GLU A 83 1.66 11.07 -6.86
CA GLU A 83 2.31 12.33 -7.20
C GLU A 83 1.27 13.43 -7.42
N THR A 84 1.59 14.66 -7.03
CA THR A 84 0.85 15.84 -7.48
C THR A 84 1.45 16.33 -8.79
N HIS A 85 0.59 16.72 -9.73
CA HIS A 85 0.98 17.33 -11.01
C HIS A 85 0.90 18.86 -10.97
N ALA A 86 0.65 19.45 -9.80
CA ALA A 86 0.59 20.88 -9.63
C ALA A 86 1.98 21.52 -9.86
N SER A 87 2.03 22.47 -10.78
CA SER A 87 3.28 23.14 -11.18
C SER A 87 3.98 23.90 -10.05
N SER A 88 3.23 24.25 -9.01
CA SER A 88 3.72 24.95 -7.82
C SER A 88 4.53 24.07 -6.86
N VAL A 89 4.46 22.74 -6.98
CA VAL A 89 5.06 21.80 -6.05
C VAL A 89 6.33 21.19 -6.63
N LYS A 90 7.49 21.44 -6.00
CA LYS A 90 8.79 20.92 -6.47
C LYS A 90 8.98 19.43 -6.23
N ASP A 91 8.52 18.93 -5.09
CA ASP A 91 8.60 17.51 -4.73
C ASP A 91 7.24 16.88 -5.02
N ALA A 92 7.09 16.31 -6.21
CA ALA A 92 5.81 15.81 -6.69
C ALA A 92 5.34 14.58 -5.89
N VAL A 93 6.26 13.75 -5.39
CA VAL A 93 5.92 12.52 -4.67
C VAL A 93 5.40 12.84 -3.26
N ARG A 94 4.15 12.45 -3.03
CA ARG A 94 3.39 12.77 -1.82
C ARG A 94 2.72 11.56 -1.20
N GLY A 95 2.82 10.38 -1.81
CA GLY A 95 2.33 9.17 -1.18
C GLY A 95 2.76 7.90 -1.88
N LEU A 96 2.46 6.78 -1.23
CA LEU A 96 2.75 5.45 -1.69
C LEU A 96 1.61 4.52 -1.28
N ILE A 97 1.13 3.73 -2.24
CA ILE A 97 0.19 2.63 -1.98
C ILE A 97 0.88 1.33 -2.38
N ARG A 98 1.02 0.42 -1.43
CA ARG A 98 1.42 -0.96 -1.66
C ARG A 98 0.19 -1.84 -1.61
N MET A 99 0.06 -2.72 -2.59
CA MET A 99 -1.09 -3.61 -2.67
C MET A 99 -0.61 -5.05 -2.71
N VAL A 100 -1.22 -5.89 -1.90
CA VAL A 100 -0.94 -7.31 -1.81
C VAL A 100 -2.24 -8.09 -1.83
N GLN A 101 -2.41 -8.91 -2.85
CA GLN A 101 -3.49 -9.88 -2.91
C GLN A 101 -3.17 -11.04 -1.96
N VAL A 102 -3.92 -11.13 -0.87
CA VAL A 102 -3.76 -12.16 0.15
C VAL A 102 -4.70 -13.35 -0.05
N GLY A 103 -5.72 -13.23 -0.91
CA GLY A 103 -6.65 -14.31 -1.21
C GLY A 103 -7.19 -14.25 -2.65
N PRO A 104 -8.02 -15.23 -3.05
CA PRO A 104 -8.62 -15.26 -4.39
C PRO A 104 -9.46 -14.03 -4.73
N SER A 105 -10.00 -13.36 -3.70
CA SER A 105 -10.87 -12.19 -3.84
C SER A 105 -10.60 -11.16 -2.74
N MET A 106 -9.35 -11.02 -2.29
CA MET A 106 -8.99 -10.07 -1.23
C MET A 106 -7.62 -9.48 -1.47
N THR A 107 -7.57 -8.16 -1.60
CA THR A 107 -6.35 -7.36 -1.70
C THR A 107 -6.28 -6.38 -0.55
N ILE A 108 -5.11 -6.31 0.06
CA ILE A 108 -4.81 -5.39 1.14
C ILE A 108 -3.95 -4.27 0.59
N LEU A 109 -4.29 -3.05 0.95
CA LEU A 109 -3.64 -1.84 0.53
C LEU A 109 -3.07 -1.15 1.77
N ASP A 110 -1.76 -0.98 1.78
CA ASP A 110 -1.01 -0.15 2.72
C ASP A 110 -0.75 1.19 2.04
N MET A 111 -1.40 2.24 2.53
CA MET A 111 -1.35 3.56 1.94
C MET A 111 -0.76 4.56 2.94
N THR A 112 0.23 5.32 2.48
CA THR A 112 0.84 6.42 3.23
C THR A 112 0.84 7.70 2.39
N LEU A 113 0.46 8.81 3.00
CA LEU A 113 0.53 10.17 2.46
C LEU A 113 1.45 11.04 3.30
N ARG A 114 2.14 11.96 2.63
CA ARG A 114 3.09 12.91 3.22
C ARG A 114 3.01 14.25 2.52
N GLY A 115 3.06 15.32 3.32
CA GLY A 115 3.27 16.67 2.83
C GLY A 115 2.06 17.22 2.09
N VAL A 116 0.87 16.72 2.44
CA VAL A 116 -0.43 17.21 1.98
C VAL A 116 -1.14 17.91 3.13
N SER A 117 -2.10 18.78 2.81
CA SER A 117 -2.82 19.53 3.84
C SER A 117 -3.61 18.61 4.78
N PRO A 118 -3.75 18.94 6.07
CA PRO A 118 -4.56 18.17 7.00
C PRO A 118 -6.03 18.07 6.56
N GLY A 119 -6.62 16.89 6.71
CA GLY A 119 -8.03 16.64 6.38
C GLY A 119 -8.30 15.22 5.88
N SER A 120 -9.56 14.99 5.49
CA SER A 120 -10.04 13.73 4.92
C SER A 120 -9.88 13.72 3.40
N TYR A 121 -9.34 12.62 2.86
CA TYR A 121 -9.14 12.42 1.43
C TYR A 121 -9.86 11.17 0.99
N ASN A 122 -10.57 11.26 -0.14
CA ASN A 122 -11.19 10.12 -0.80
C ASN A 122 -10.17 9.41 -1.69
N VAL A 123 -10.18 8.08 -1.65
CA VAL A 123 -9.33 7.22 -2.47
C VAL A 123 -10.20 6.54 -3.52
N SER A 124 -9.87 6.71 -4.80
CA SER A 124 -10.61 6.11 -5.92
C SER A 124 -9.69 5.53 -6.99
N VAL A 125 -10.02 4.34 -7.48
CA VAL A 125 -9.43 3.77 -8.70
C VAL A 125 -10.19 4.31 -9.90
N ARG A 126 -9.46 4.75 -10.92
CA ARG A 126 -10.01 5.37 -12.12
C ARG A 126 -10.02 4.42 -13.31
N GLU A 127 -10.74 4.82 -14.35
CA GLU A 127 -10.92 4.00 -15.55
C GLU A 127 -9.62 3.79 -16.34
N THR A 128 -8.76 4.80 -16.41
CA THR A 128 -7.51 4.77 -17.18
C THR A 128 -6.29 4.99 -16.29
N GLY A 129 -5.13 4.55 -16.77
CA GLY A 129 -3.82 4.91 -16.23
C GLY A 129 -3.21 6.14 -16.92
N ASP A 130 -4.00 6.96 -17.59
CA ASP A 130 -3.51 8.14 -18.28
C ASP A 130 -3.38 9.32 -17.30
N ILE A 131 -2.15 9.66 -16.95
CA ILE A 131 -1.80 10.78 -16.07
C ILE A 131 -1.12 11.93 -16.82
N SER A 132 -1.26 12.00 -18.16
CA SER A 132 -0.67 13.07 -18.99
C SER A 132 -1.11 14.47 -18.55
N GLU A 133 -2.37 14.63 -18.13
CA GLU A 133 -2.92 15.85 -17.55
C GLU A 133 -3.22 15.69 -16.05
N GLY A 134 -2.41 14.89 -15.35
CA GLY A 134 -2.59 14.60 -13.93
C GLY A 134 -3.89 13.84 -13.67
N ALA A 135 -4.64 14.27 -12.65
CA ALA A 135 -5.90 13.61 -12.28
C ALA A 135 -7.04 13.83 -13.30
N GLU A 136 -6.93 14.82 -14.19
CA GLU A 136 -7.96 15.18 -15.17
C GLU A 136 -8.11 14.16 -16.30
N SER A 137 -7.01 13.53 -16.72
CA SER A 137 -6.99 12.55 -17.83
C SER A 137 -7.35 11.12 -17.41
N THR A 138 -7.61 10.88 -16.12
CA THR A 138 -7.81 9.53 -15.57
C THR A 138 -9.17 8.89 -15.87
N GLY A 139 -10.10 9.65 -16.48
CA GLY A 139 -11.47 9.19 -16.72
C GLY A 139 -12.31 9.19 -15.44
N GLY A 140 -13.45 8.46 -15.45
CA GLY A 140 -14.34 8.35 -14.29
C GLY A 140 -13.80 7.42 -13.19
N ILE A 141 -14.59 7.25 -12.12
CA ILE A 141 -14.34 6.20 -11.12
C ILE A 141 -14.62 4.85 -11.79
N TRP A 142 -13.66 3.93 -11.69
CA TRP A 142 -13.78 2.60 -12.27
C TRP A 142 -15.05 1.90 -11.75
N ASP A 143 -15.77 1.27 -12.67
CA ASP A 143 -16.95 0.43 -12.38
C ASP A 143 -18.16 1.19 -11.83
N MET A 144 -18.10 2.54 -11.77
CA MET A 144 -19.17 3.34 -11.19
C MET A 144 -20.49 3.30 -11.97
N VAL A 145 -20.43 3.26 -13.31
CA VAL A 145 -21.63 3.20 -14.16
C VAL A 145 -22.31 1.84 -14.03
N GLN A 146 -21.55 0.75 -14.20
CA GLN A 146 -22.05 -0.62 -14.08
C GLN A 146 -22.61 -0.90 -12.68
N ALA A 147 -21.92 -0.45 -11.64
CA ALA A 147 -22.38 -0.60 -10.26
C ALA A 147 -23.71 0.11 -9.99
N LYS A 148 -23.96 1.26 -10.61
CA LYS A 148 -25.25 1.97 -10.50
C LYS A 148 -26.38 1.21 -11.20
N GLU A 149 -26.13 0.68 -12.39
CA GLU A 149 -27.12 -0.13 -13.12
C GLU A 149 -27.47 -1.41 -12.36
N GLU A 150 -26.48 -2.05 -11.76
CA GLU A 150 -26.62 -3.30 -10.99
C GLU A 150 -26.99 -3.07 -9.51
N SER A 151 -27.18 -1.82 -9.08
CA SER A 151 -27.49 -1.45 -7.67
C SER A 151 -26.53 -2.05 -6.64
N ARG A 152 -25.23 -2.09 -6.95
CA ARG A 152 -24.16 -2.58 -6.06
C ARG A 152 -23.10 -1.49 -5.79
N PRO A 153 -22.22 -1.67 -4.79
CA PRO A 153 -21.09 -0.79 -4.60
C PRO A 153 -20.12 -0.84 -5.79
N ALA A 154 -19.56 0.31 -6.17
CA ALA A 154 -18.52 0.38 -7.18
C ALA A 154 -17.20 -0.15 -6.64
N LYS A 155 -16.53 -0.96 -7.46
CA LYS A 155 -15.18 -1.47 -7.15
C LYS A 155 -14.17 -0.35 -7.02
N GLY A 156 -14.32 0.74 -7.77
CA GLY A 156 -13.36 1.85 -7.78
C GLY A 156 -13.36 2.73 -6.53
N VAL A 157 -14.28 2.55 -5.57
CA VAL A 157 -14.35 3.39 -4.36
C VAL A 157 -13.61 2.72 -3.21
N PHE A 158 -12.45 3.27 -2.84
CA PHE A 158 -11.57 2.69 -1.81
C PHE A 158 -11.74 3.31 -0.43
N GLY A 159 -12.63 4.28 -0.26
CA GLY A 159 -12.91 4.89 1.04
C GLY A 159 -12.03 6.11 1.31
N THR A 160 -11.72 6.37 2.58
CA THR A 160 -11.04 7.60 2.99
C THR A 160 -9.76 7.36 3.77
N ILE A 161 -8.88 8.35 3.74
CA ILE A 161 -7.70 8.46 4.58
C ILE A 161 -7.72 9.81 5.30
N GLU A 162 -7.43 9.78 6.60
CA GLU A 162 -7.29 10.99 7.42
C GLU A 162 -5.83 11.40 7.50
N VAL A 163 -5.56 12.68 7.20
CA VAL A 163 -4.23 13.28 7.31
C VAL A 163 -4.19 14.20 8.52
N GLY A 164 -3.25 13.93 9.42
CA GLY A 164 -3.05 14.71 10.65
C GLY A 164 -2.42 16.08 10.40
N GLN A 165 -2.27 16.86 11.47
CA GLN A 165 -1.69 18.21 11.41
C GLN A 165 -0.23 18.24 10.93
N SER A 166 0.49 17.12 11.05
CA SER A 166 1.85 16.95 10.53
C SER A 166 1.90 16.78 9.00
N GLY A 167 0.76 16.71 8.32
CA GLY A 167 0.68 16.40 6.89
C GLY A 167 1.01 14.93 6.57
N LEU A 168 0.98 14.07 7.59
CA LEU A 168 1.16 12.62 7.47
C LEU A 168 -0.19 11.92 7.68
N GLY A 169 -0.47 10.94 6.84
CA GLY A 169 -1.63 10.05 6.99
C GLY A 169 -1.26 8.64 6.56
N SER A 170 -1.69 7.64 7.29
CA SER A 170 -1.49 6.23 6.95
C SER A 170 -2.77 5.46 7.19
N VAL A 171 -3.15 4.60 6.24
CA VAL A 171 -4.33 3.74 6.37
C VAL A 171 -4.06 2.39 5.73
N PHE A 172 -4.65 1.36 6.33
CA PHE A 172 -4.74 0.04 5.73
C PHE A 172 -6.17 -0.23 5.32
N LEU A 173 -6.36 -0.64 4.06
CA LEU A 173 -7.66 -0.92 3.47
C LEU A 173 -7.66 -2.34 2.90
N ASP A 174 -8.75 -3.07 3.08
CA ASP A 174 -8.97 -4.36 2.43
C ASP A 174 -10.09 -4.24 1.40
N ARG A 175 -9.88 -4.73 0.18
CA ARG A 175 -10.88 -4.65 -0.90
C ARG A 175 -11.07 -6.01 -1.57
N PRO A 176 -12.31 -6.40 -1.89
CA PRO A 176 -12.60 -7.69 -2.49
C PRO A 176 -12.31 -7.70 -4.00
N ILE A 177 -11.08 -7.36 -4.38
CA ILE A 177 -10.63 -7.10 -5.75
C ILE A 177 -9.32 -7.85 -5.99
N GLN A 178 -9.12 -8.33 -7.20
CA GLN A 178 -7.86 -8.96 -7.61
C GLN A 178 -6.91 -7.93 -8.23
N ILE A 179 -5.61 -8.11 -8.01
CA ILE A 179 -4.59 -7.15 -8.46
C ILE A 179 -4.64 -6.94 -9.97
N TRP A 180 -4.82 -8.02 -10.75
CA TRP A 180 -4.87 -7.94 -12.21
C TRP A 180 -6.01 -7.06 -12.74
N GLU A 181 -7.11 -6.90 -12.00
CA GLU A 181 -8.22 -6.02 -12.40
C GLU A 181 -7.82 -4.52 -12.34
N MET A 182 -6.81 -4.21 -11.52
CA MET A 182 -6.36 -2.85 -11.22
C MET A 182 -5.11 -2.44 -12.00
N ILE A 183 -4.25 -3.40 -12.41
CA ILE A 183 -3.00 -3.09 -13.11
C ILE A 183 -3.27 -2.24 -14.36
N GLY A 184 -2.51 -1.15 -14.51
CA GLY A 184 -2.62 -0.22 -15.64
C GLY A 184 -3.71 0.83 -15.51
N ARG A 185 -4.51 0.80 -14.43
CA ARG A 185 -5.39 1.90 -14.03
C ARG A 185 -4.63 2.92 -13.19
N SER A 186 -5.26 4.02 -12.82
CA SER A 186 -4.71 4.98 -11.86
C SER A 186 -5.51 5.01 -10.56
N ILE A 187 -4.88 5.46 -9.48
CA ILE A 187 -5.54 5.87 -8.25
C ILE A 187 -5.47 7.38 -8.14
N VAL A 188 -6.59 8.00 -7.78
CA VAL A 188 -6.67 9.40 -7.39
C VAL A 188 -7.02 9.48 -5.91
N VAL A 189 -6.29 10.35 -5.21
CA VAL A 189 -6.49 10.69 -3.81
C VAL A 189 -6.75 12.18 -3.73
N SER A 190 -7.95 12.56 -3.31
CA SER A 190 -8.38 13.97 -3.35
C SER A 190 -9.35 14.30 -2.23
N ARG A 191 -9.33 15.55 -1.77
CA ARG A 191 -10.32 16.10 -0.81
C ARG A 191 -11.68 16.39 -1.45
N GLN A 192 -11.70 16.48 -2.78
CA GLN A 192 -12.90 16.79 -3.55
C GLN A 192 -13.92 15.65 -3.48
N GLN A 193 -15.20 16.01 -3.54
CA GLN A 193 -16.28 15.03 -3.62
C GLN A 193 -16.30 14.37 -5.01
N GLU A 194 -16.79 13.14 -5.11
CA GLU A 194 -16.73 12.32 -6.34
C GLU A 194 -17.33 12.98 -7.60
N GLN A 195 -18.23 13.96 -7.44
CA GLN A 195 -18.90 14.68 -8.53
C GLN A 195 -18.21 16.00 -8.92
N GLN A 196 -17.19 16.42 -8.19
CA GLN A 196 -16.44 17.64 -8.50
C GLN A 196 -15.36 17.36 -9.55
N LYS A 197 -15.14 18.34 -10.42
CA LYS A 197 -14.11 18.25 -11.46
C LYS A 197 -12.73 18.34 -10.79
N LEU A 198 -11.96 17.26 -10.92
CA LEU A 198 -10.56 17.21 -10.51
C LEU A 198 -9.76 18.29 -11.25
N SER A 199 -8.78 18.87 -10.57
CA SER A 199 -7.92 19.91 -11.11
C SER A 199 -6.47 19.45 -11.05
N LYS A 200 -5.76 19.58 -12.16
CA LYS A 200 -4.32 19.28 -12.26
C LYS A 200 -3.47 20.15 -11.33
N GLU A 201 -3.87 21.41 -11.13
CA GLU A 201 -3.12 22.39 -10.34
C GLU A 201 -3.44 22.36 -8.84
N ASP A 202 -4.29 21.43 -8.39
CA ASP A 202 -4.55 21.23 -6.96
C ASP A 202 -3.38 20.46 -6.30
N PRO A 203 -2.62 21.09 -5.39
CA PRO A 203 -1.47 20.44 -4.75
C PRO A 203 -1.86 19.28 -3.83
N ASP A 204 -3.12 19.24 -3.37
CA ASP A 204 -3.66 18.18 -2.51
C ASP A 204 -4.37 17.09 -3.33
N THR A 205 -4.42 17.20 -4.66
CA THR A 205 -4.89 16.11 -5.52
C THR A 205 -3.68 15.29 -5.99
N LEU A 206 -3.65 14.03 -5.58
CA LEU A 206 -2.58 13.10 -5.92
C LEU A 206 -3.08 12.04 -6.88
N VAL A 207 -2.23 11.66 -7.82
CA VAL A 207 -2.53 10.63 -8.81
C VAL A 207 -1.33 9.71 -9.00
N GLY A 208 -1.58 8.45 -9.34
CA GLY A 208 -0.52 7.50 -9.68
C GLY A 208 -1.05 6.33 -10.48
N VAL A 209 -0.21 5.76 -11.33
CA VAL A 209 -0.54 4.55 -12.08
C VAL A 209 -0.27 3.31 -11.22
N ILE A 210 -1.20 2.36 -11.23
CA ILE A 210 -1.07 1.08 -10.55
C ILE A 210 -0.16 0.19 -11.41
N ALA A 211 1.08 0.07 -10.96
CA ALA A 211 2.12 -0.73 -11.60
C ALA A 211 2.24 -2.11 -10.95
N ARG A 212 2.68 -3.10 -11.73
CA ARG A 212 3.04 -4.42 -11.20
C ARG A 212 4.21 -4.25 -10.23
N SER A 213 4.09 -4.90 -9.08
CA SER A 213 5.21 -5.08 -8.16
C SER A 213 5.59 -6.54 -8.14
N ALA A 214 6.87 -6.80 -7.92
CA ALA A 214 7.32 -8.15 -7.65
C ALA A 214 6.64 -8.69 -6.39
N GLY A 215 6.21 -9.95 -6.42
CA GLY A 215 5.81 -10.68 -5.23
C GLY A 215 7.00 -10.97 -4.31
N VAL A 216 6.71 -11.55 -3.14
CA VAL A 216 7.67 -11.88 -2.07
C VAL A 216 8.97 -12.52 -2.61
N TRP A 217 8.83 -13.38 -3.62
CA TRP A 217 9.88 -14.24 -4.17
C TRP A 217 10.30 -13.86 -5.59
N ASP A 218 9.71 -12.83 -6.18
CA ASP A 218 9.98 -12.43 -7.57
C ASP A 218 11.10 -11.37 -7.67
N ASN A 219 11.61 -10.87 -6.53
CA ASN A 219 12.60 -9.79 -6.52
C ASN A 219 13.53 -9.82 -5.30
N ASP A 220 14.65 -10.53 -5.46
CA ASP A 220 15.79 -10.58 -4.53
C ASP A 220 16.73 -9.37 -4.67
N LYS A 221 16.24 -8.21 -5.13
CA LYS A 221 17.05 -6.99 -5.19
C LYS A 221 17.43 -6.57 -3.78
N THR A 222 18.66 -6.90 -3.38
CA THR A 222 19.32 -6.43 -2.16
C THR A 222 19.89 -5.03 -2.36
N VAL A 223 20.26 -4.68 -3.60
CA VAL A 223 20.82 -3.39 -4.03
C VAL A 223 20.02 -2.83 -5.20
N CYS A 224 19.64 -1.55 -5.11
CA CYS A 224 18.96 -0.85 -6.19
C CYS A 224 19.98 -0.38 -7.25
N SER A 225 19.80 -0.80 -8.51
CA SER A 225 20.73 -0.42 -9.59
C SER A 225 20.77 1.08 -9.88
N CYS A 226 19.72 1.84 -9.52
CA CYS A 226 19.66 3.28 -9.76
C CYS A 226 20.50 4.08 -8.76
N SER A 227 20.63 3.60 -7.53
CA SER A 227 21.27 4.31 -6.42
C SER A 227 22.55 3.62 -5.92
N GLY A 228 22.73 2.32 -6.23
CA GLY A 228 23.77 1.47 -5.66
C GLY A 228 23.58 1.17 -4.17
N LYS A 229 22.48 1.62 -3.56
CA LYS A 229 22.20 1.47 -2.13
C LYS A 229 21.43 0.17 -1.87
N THR A 230 21.63 -0.37 -0.68
CA THR A 230 20.82 -1.49 -0.21
C THR A 230 19.38 -1.04 0.07
N VAL A 231 18.43 -1.98 0.06
CA VAL A 231 17.02 -1.70 0.38
C VAL A 231 16.87 -1.03 1.76
N TRP A 232 17.71 -1.39 2.73
CA TRP A 232 17.71 -0.82 4.07
C TRP A 232 18.24 0.62 4.10
N GLU A 233 19.24 0.94 3.29
CA GLU A 233 19.78 2.30 3.16
C GLU A 233 18.79 3.22 2.44
N GLU A 234 18.18 2.74 1.35
CA GLU A 234 17.11 3.49 0.68
C GLU A 234 15.95 3.71 1.65
N ARG A 235 15.55 2.68 2.41
CA ARG A 235 14.50 2.81 3.42
C ARG A 235 14.84 3.84 4.48
N LYS A 236 16.05 3.85 5.06
CA LYS A 236 16.46 4.89 6.01
C LYS A 236 16.35 6.28 5.40
N GLU A 237 16.77 6.44 4.15
CA GLU A 237 16.66 7.72 3.45
C GLU A 237 15.20 8.11 3.20
N GLN A 238 14.37 7.16 2.80
CA GLN A 238 12.95 7.39 2.53
C GLN A 238 12.14 7.61 3.81
N SER A 239 12.45 6.92 4.92
CA SER A 239 11.90 7.20 6.25
C SER A 239 12.35 8.55 6.78
N ALA A 240 13.63 8.94 6.57
CA ALA A 240 14.09 10.30 6.92
C ALA A 240 13.38 11.38 6.09
N LYS A 241 12.95 11.04 4.87
CA LYS A 241 12.08 11.86 4.04
C LYS A 241 10.60 11.72 4.42
N GLY A 242 10.19 10.77 5.26
CA GLY A 242 8.81 10.53 5.68
C GLY A 242 7.93 9.75 4.68
N MET A 243 8.51 8.99 3.74
CA MET A 243 7.76 8.12 2.80
C MET A 243 7.36 6.77 3.38
N LEU A 244 7.86 6.41 4.57
CA LEU A 244 7.80 5.09 5.19
C LEU A 244 7.68 5.19 6.70
#